data_AF-Q1NAA7-F1
#
_entry.id   AF-Q1NAA7-F1
#
_cell.length_a   1.000
_cell.length_b   1.000
_cell.length_c   1.000
_cell.angle_alpha   90.00
_cell.angle_beta   90.00
_cell.angle_gamma   90.00
#
_symmetry.space_group_name_H-M   'P 1'
#
loop_
_entity.id
_entity.type
_entity.pdbx_description
1 polymer ?
#
loop_
_entity_poly.entity_id
_entity_poly.type
_entity_poly.pdbx_seq_one_letter_code
_entity_poly.pdbx_strand_id
1 'polypeptide(L)'
;MRDGDGAVLASEVFGFRSEESRWWEVPQLALSSPIVHACRVEAEPFWCNAHGFRTRLPNPLLDLIDLHDFRIRAMTAAAIVVPIHLPFGQIGAASFLSPEPDTNDLSDAYSSAADALAVLARAFVQSYSKVTARARHDLASISLTKREVECLRWAAAGKTNEEIGIILGLQRTTVRFHIRSASVKLDAVNRDQTMFKAAQLGFLGMIS
;
A
#
# COMPACT_ATOMS: atom_id res chain seq x y z
N MET A 1 2.93 6.11 12.36
CA MET A 1 4.36 6.48 12.37
C MET A 1 4.74 6.83 13.81
N ARG A 2 5.91 6.39 14.28
CA ARG A 2 6.47 6.67 15.61
C ARG A 2 7.87 7.30 15.51
N ASP A 3 8.28 8.07 16.50
CA ASP A 3 9.63 8.64 16.59
C ASP A 3 10.67 7.62 17.09
N GLY A 4 11.90 8.09 17.35
CA GLY A 4 13.01 7.25 17.84
C GLY A 4 12.80 6.66 19.23
N ASP A 5 11.94 7.28 20.04
CA ASP A 5 11.59 6.84 21.40
C ASP A 5 10.30 5.99 21.42
N GLY A 6 9.69 5.77 20.26
CA GLY A 6 8.51 4.92 20.07
C GLY A 6 7.18 5.64 20.29
N ALA A 7 7.19 6.96 20.51
CA ALA A 7 6.01 7.79 20.64
C ALA A 7 5.37 8.04 19.26
N VAL A 8 4.04 8.19 19.22
CA VAL A 8 3.31 8.32 17.95
C VAL A 8 3.45 9.73 17.40
N LEU A 9 3.99 9.87 16.18
CA LEU A 9 4.22 11.18 15.54
C LEU A 9 2.92 11.98 15.36
N ALA A 10 1.78 11.30 15.17
CA ALA A 10 0.48 11.96 15.05
C ALA A 10 0.13 12.82 16.27
N SER A 11 0.37 12.33 17.48
CA SER A 11 0.03 13.06 18.71
C SER A 11 1.05 14.14 19.07
N GLU A 12 2.33 13.90 18.82
CA GLU A 12 3.41 14.77 19.33
C GLU A 12 3.89 15.82 18.32
N VAL A 13 3.95 15.48 17.02
CA VAL A 13 4.46 16.37 15.97
C VAL A 13 3.33 17.06 15.21
N PHE A 14 2.25 16.33 14.92
CA PHE A 14 1.12 16.86 14.15
C PHE A 14 -0.01 17.42 15.03
N GLY A 15 0.15 17.39 16.35
CA GLY A 15 -0.77 18.05 17.29
C GLY A 15 -2.16 17.42 17.39
N PHE A 16 -2.35 16.17 16.93
CA PHE A 16 -3.61 15.43 17.12
C PHE A 16 -3.75 15.01 18.59
N ARG A 17 -4.05 15.97 19.47
CA ARG A 17 -4.31 15.78 20.90
C ARG A 17 -5.81 15.73 21.16
N SER A 18 -6.42 14.57 21.01
CA SER A 18 -7.64 14.23 21.75
C SER A 18 -7.65 12.75 22.09
N GLU A 19 -7.99 12.41 23.33
CA GLU A 19 -8.17 11.03 23.80
C GLU A 19 -9.31 10.31 23.06
N GLU A 20 -10.20 11.05 22.39
CA GLU A 20 -11.34 10.53 21.62
C GLU A 20 -10.99 10.05 20.19
N SER A 21 -9.79 10.34 19.68
CA SER A 21 -9.46 10.15 18.25
C SER A 21 -8.16 9.37 18.01
N ARG A 22 -7.95 8.24 18.71
CA ARG A 22 -6.84 7.31 18.43
C ARG A 22 -7.15 6.39 17.23
N TRP A 23 -7.47 7.00 16.08
CA TRP A 23 -7.90 6.28 14.88
C TRP A 23 -6.84 5.36 14.27
N TRP A 24 -5.55 5.62 14.54
CA TRP A 24 -4.44 4.74 14.17
C TRP A 24 -4.35 3.46 15.02
N GLU A 25 -5.14 3.37 16.10
CA GLU A 25 -5.32 2.17 16.94
C GLU A 25 -6.58 1.38 16.56
N VAL A 26 -7.32 1.78 15.53
CA VAL A 26 -8.52 1.07 15.04
C VAL A 26 -8.13 0.28 13.78
N PRO A 27 -7.82 -1.04 13.89
CA PRO A 27 -7.43 -1.86 12.74
C PRO A 27 -8.49 -1.86 11.63
N GLN A 28 -9.75 -1.65 11.99
CA GLN A 28 -10.89 -1.64 11.08
C GLN A 28 -10.92 -0.42 10.16
N LEU A 29 -10.31 0.72 10.55
CA LEU A 29 -10.33 1.92 9.72
C LEU A 29 -9.55 1.71 8.41
N ALA A 30 -8.43 0.99 8.46
CA ALA A 30 -7.69 0.59 7.26
C ALA A 30 -8.47 -0.38 6.36
N LEU A 31 -9.47 -1.08 6.93
CA LEU A 31 -10.29 -2.05 6.21
C LEU A 31 -11.54 -1.40 5.58
N SER A 32 -12.10 -0.36 6.18
CA SER A 32 -13.39 0.24 5.76
C SER A 32 -13.32 1.66 5.24
N SER A 33 -12.20 2.37 5.42
CA SER A 33 -12.08 3.76 4.99
C SER A 33 -12.13 3.90 3.46
N PRO A 34 -13.06 4.71 2.92
CA PRO A 34 -13.13 4.97 1.48
C PRO A 34 -11.86 5.65 0.95
N ILE A 35 -11.15 6.42 1.78
CA ILE A 35 -9.86 7.03 1.44
C ILE A 35 -8.79 5.96 1.19
N VAL A 36 -8.69 4.97 2.07
CA VAL A 36 -7.71 3.88 1.93
C VAL A 36 -8.03 3.01 0.72
N HIS A 37 -9.31 2.79 0.43
CA HIS A 37 -9.74 2.07 -0.77
C HIS A 37 -9.38 2.84 -2.04
N ALA A 38 -9.58 4.15 -2.07
CA ALA A 38 -9.19 5.00 -3.20
C ALA A 38 -7.69 4.94 -3.48
N CYS A 39 -6.84 4.96 -2.44
CA CYS A 39 -5.39 4.80 -2.60
C CYS A 39 -4.95 3.45 -3.20
N ARG A 40 -5.83 2.44 -3.30
CA ARG A 40 -5.52 1.18 -3.99
C ARG A 40 -5.60 1.29 -5.51
N VAL A 41 -6.36 2.28 -6.00
CA VAL A 41 -6.70 2.43 -7.43
C VAL A 41 -6.34 3.80 -7.99
N GLU A 42 -5.90 4.74 -7.14
CA GLU A 42 -5.45 6.08 -7.51
C GLU A 42 -4.04 6.35 -6.99
N ALA A 43 -3.22 7.02 -7.81
CA ALA A 43 -1.82 7.36 -7.53
C ALA A 43 -1.53 8.86 -7.59
N GLU A 44 -2.42 9.65 -8.22
CA GLU A 44 -2.39 11.11 -8.18
C GLU A 44 -3.10 11.65 -6.93
N PRO A 45 -2.75 12.86 -6.48
CA PRO A 45 -3.53 13.55 -5.46
C PRO A 45 -4.98 13.69 -5.90
N PHE A 46 -5.90 13.46 -4.98
CA PHE A 46 -7.33 13.71 -5.16
C PHE A 46 -7.86 14.47 -3.96
N TRP A 47 -9.01 15.09 -4.09
CA TRP A 47 -9.80 15.46 -2.91
C TRP A 47 -11.12 14.73 -2.92
N CYS A 48 -11.70 14.50 -1.76
CA CYS A 48 -12.91 13.72 -1.62
C CYS A 48 -13.76 14.19 -0.45
N ASN A 49 -15.05 13.88 -0.54
CA ASN A 49 -16.04 14.04 0.51
C ASN A 49 -17.13 12.96 0.35
N ALA A 50 -18.23 13.09 1.09
CA ALA A 50 -19.37 12.17 1.00
C ALA A 50 -20.04 12.10 -0.41
N HIS A 51 -19.75 13.05 -1.30
CA HIS A 51 -20.31 13.16 -2.65
C HIS A 51 -19.35 12.72 -3.76
N GLY A 52 -18.22 12.12 -3.41
CA GLY A 52 -17.32 11.49 -4.36
C GLY A 52 -15.87 11.93 -4.26
N PHE A 53 -15.11 11.39 -5.19
CA PHE A 53 -13.70 11.72 -5.40
C PHE A 53 -13.58 12.72 -6.55
N ARG A 54 -12.56 13.56 -6.48
CA ARG A 54 -12.23 14.58 -7.47
C ARG A 54 -10.74 14.50 -7.75
N THR A 55 -10.41 14.10 -8.97
CA THR A 55 -9.06 13.91 -9.48
C THR A 55 -8.80 14.90 -10.62
N ARG A 56 -7.53 15.05 -11.00
CA ARG A 56 -7.17 15.82 -12.21
C ARG A 56 -7.65 15.13 -13.49
N LEU A 57 -7.49 13.82 -13.56
CA LEU A 57 -7.98 12.96 -14.64
C LEU A 57 -9.03 11.99 -14.09
N PRO A 58 -10.18 11.80 -14.76
CA PRO A 58 -11.21 10.89 -14.28
C PRO A 58 -10.69 9.47 -14.07
N ASN A 59 -11.09 8.84 -12.96
CA ASN A 59 -10.77 7.45 -12.64
C ASN A 59 -12.07 6.70 -12.29
N PRO A 60 -12.64 5.92 -13.23
CA PRO A 60 -13.93 5.24 -13.03
C PRO A 60 -13.93 4.21 -11.89
N LEU A 61 -12.76 3.74 -11.44
CA LEU A 61 -12.67 2.81 -10.32
C LEU A 61 -13.02 3.48 -8.98
N LEU A 62 -12.86 4.81 -8.89
CA LEU A 62 -13.23 5.56 -7.70
C LEU A 62 -14.75 5.63 -7.51
N ASP A 63 -15.51 5.61 -8.60
CA ASP A 63 -16.98 5.63 -8.57
C ASP A 63 -17.58 4.33 -8.03
N LEU A 64 -16.78 3.24 -7.97
CA LEU A 64 -17.18 1.96 -7.41
C LEU A 64 -17.04 1.89 -5.88
N ILE A 65 -16.40 2.89 -5.26
CA ILE A 65 -16.15 2.90 -3.82
C ILE A 65 -17.41 3.37 -3.10
N ASP A 66 -17.90 2.56 -2.17
CA ASP A 66 -19.01 2.93 -1.31
C ASP A 66 -18.64 4.14 -0.44
N LEU A 67 -19.50 5.16 -0.41
CA LEU A 67 -19.38 6.40 0.35
C LEU A 67 -20.42 6.54 1.47
N HIS A 68 -21.24 5.51 1.73
CA HIS A 68 -22.16 5.51 2.87
C HIS A 68 -21.41 5.75 4.19
N ASP A 69 -21.95 6.59 5.07
CA ASP A 69 -21.29 6.98 6.33
C ASP A 69 -19.85 7.50 6.13
N PHE A 70 -19.56 8.17 5.00
CA PHE A 70 -18.22 8.67 4.68
C PHE A 70 -17.57 9.39 5.86
N ARG A 71 -18.28 10.32 6.50
CA ARG A 71 -17.73 11.11 7.61
C ARG A 71 -17.26 10.24 8.79
N ILE A 72 -17.96 9.14 9.06
CA ILE A 72 -17.61 8.19 10.12
C ILE A 72 -16.41 7.34 9.69
N ARG A 73 -16.43 6.79 8.47
CA ARG A 73 -15.37 5.88 7.97
C ARG A 73 -14.09 6.58 7.55
N ALA A 74 -14.19 7.82 7.09
CA ALA A 74 -13.07 8.68 6.72
C ALA A 74 -12.63 9.59 7.88
N MET A 75 -13.45 9.72 8.93
CA MET A 75 -13.22 10.56 10.10
C MET A 75 -13.02 12.05 9.77
N THR A 76 -13.63 12.49 8.67
CA THR A 76 -13.57 13.87 8.19
C THR A 76 -14.75 14.15 7.25
N ALA A 77 -15.17 15.40 7.13
CA ALA A 77 -16.17 15.81 6.13
C ALA A 77 -15.57 15.78 4.71
N ALA A 78 -14.33 16.26 4.57
CA ALA A 78 -13.58 16.24 3.32
C ALA A 78 -12.06 16.11 3.58
N ALA A 79 -11.31 15.66 2.58
CA ALA A 79 -9.85 15.61 2.63
C ALA A 79 -9.23 15.80 1.25
N ILE A 80 -8.09 16.49 1.19
CA ILE A 80 -7.11 16.33 0.11
C ILE A 80 -6.22 15.17 0.49
N VAL A 81 -6.08 14.19 -0.39
CA VAL A 81 -5.36 12.95 -0.13
C VAL A 81 -4.25 12.81 -1.16
N VAL A 82 -3.05 12.54 -0.68
CA VAL A 82 -1.92 12.10 -1.49
C VAL A 82 -1.75 10.60 -1.24
N PRO A 83 -2.01 9.74 -2.25
CA PRO A 83 -1.69 8.33 -2.16
C PRO A 83 -0.20 8.10 -1.93
N ILE A 84 0.12 7.18 -1.02
CA ILE A 84 1.49 6.81 -0.66
C ILE A 84 1.68 5.33 -0.96
N HIS A 85 2.43 5.02 -2.02
CA HIS A 85 2.82 3.66 -2.38
C HIS A 85 4.27 3.43 -2.00
N LEU A 86 4.50 2.53 -1.05
CA LEU A 86 5.80 2.18 -0.50
C LEU A 86 6.29 0.82 -1.03
N PRO A 87 7.60 0.54 -0.95
CA PRO A 87 8.13 -0.79 -1.26
C PRO A 87 7.38 -1.92 -0.55
N PHE A 88 7.40 -3.12 -1.12
CA PHE A 88 6.72 -4.32 -0.58
C PHE A 88 5.18 -4.26 -0.63
N GLY A 89 4.61 -3.49 -1.57
CA GLY A 89 3.16 -3.40 -1.78
C GLY A 89 2.42 -2.68 -0.65
N GLN A 90 3.15 -1.87 0.14
CA GLN A 90 2.56 -1.09 1.21
C GLN A 90 1.82 0.11 0.64
N ILE A 91 0.56 0.27 1.03
CA ILE A 91 -0.32 1.37 0.59
C ILE A 91 -0.69 2.19 1.82
N GLY A 92 -0.57 3.50 1.70
CA GLY A 92 -0.96 4.47 2.71
C GLY A 92 -1.57 5.72 2.09
N ALA A 93 -1.96 6.65 2.96
CA ALA A 93 -2.52 7.94 2.59
C ALA A 93 -1.88 9.02 3.44
N ALA A 94 -1.49 10.13 2.82
CA ALA A 94 -1.25 11.38 3.51
C ALA A 94 -2.48 12.27 3.28
N SER A 95 -3.27 12.46 4.33
CA SER A 95 -4.52 13.22 4.29
C SER A 95 -4.33 14.60 4.90
N PHE A 96 -4.76 15.62 4.18
CA PHE A 96 -4.76 17.01 4.58
C PHE A 96 -6.20 17.47 4.76
N LEU A 97 -6.50 17.95 5.97
CA LEU A 97 -7.86 18.30 6.40
C LEU A 97 -7.99 19.83 6.53
N SER A 98 -9.21 20.32 6.38
CA SER A 98 -9.51 21.71 6.76
C SER A 98 -9.37 21.87 8.29
N PRO A 99 -8.84 23.02 8.78
CA PRO A 99 -8.93 23.37 10.19
C PRO A 99 -10.38 23.50 10.69
N GLU A 100 -11.32 23.79 9.78
CA GLU A 100 -12.75 23.87 10.05
C GLU A 100 -13.42 22.50 9.81
N PRO A 101 -13.85 21.77 10.85
CA PRO A 101 -14.23 20.34 10.75
C PRO A 101 -15.44 20.03 9.86
N ASP A 102 -16.27 21.03 9.57
CA ASP A 102 -17.46 20.91 8.72
C ASP A 102 -17.22 21.39 7.28
N THR A 103 -16.00 21.80 6.93
CA THR A 103 -15.66 22.13 5.54
C THR A 103 -15.85 20.90 4.66
N ASN A 104 -16.75 21.02 3.68
CA ASN A 104 -17.12 19.91 2.80
C ASN A 104 -16.68 20.12 1.34
N ASP A 105 -16.15 21.29 1.01
CA ASP A 105 -15.63 21.61 -0.31
C ASP A 105 -14.17 22.06 -0.17
N LEU A 106 -13.28 21.38 -0.86
CA LEU A 106 -11.84 21.68 -0.88
C LEU A 106 -11.35 22.01 -2.30
N SER A 107 -12.25 22.34 -3.23
CA SER A 107 -11.91 22.56 -4.65
C SER A 107 -10.79 23.59 -4.82
N ASP A 108 -10.92 24.77 -4.23
CA ASP A 108 -9.91 25.84 -4.36
C ASP A 108 -8.58 25.48 -3.71
N ALA A 109 -8.64 24.86 -2.52
CA ALA A 109 -7.45 24.38 -1.81
C ALA A 109 -6.73 23.28 -2.59
N TYR A 110 -7.48 22.35 -3.20
CA TYR A 110 -6.95 21.29 -4.04
C TYR A 110 -6.28 21.88 -5.29
N SER A 111 -6.97 22.75 -6.03
CA SER A 111 -6.45 23.39 -7.24
C SER A 111 -5.18 24.21 -6.99
N SER A 112 -5.05 24.83 -5.81
CA SER A 112 -3.89 25.65 -5.46
C SER A 112 -2.72 24.87 -4.85
N ALA A 113 -2.97 23.81 -4.08
CA ALA A 113 -1.95 23.19 -3.23
C ALA A 113 -1.67 21.70 -3.51
N ALA A 114 -2.50 20.98 -4.28
CA ALA A 114 -2.40 19.52 -4.40
C ALA A 114 -1.00 19.03 -4.84
N ASP A 115 -0.37 19.70 -5.80
CA ASP A 115 0.95 19.31 -6.29
C ASP A 115 2.06 19.55 -5.26
N ALA A 116 2.00 20.69 -4.55
CA ALA A 116 2.95 20.98 -3.48
C ALA A 116 2.81 20.00 -2.32
N LEU A 117 1.57 19.69 -1.91
CA LEU A 117 1.28 18.69 -0.88
C LEU A 117 1.77 17.30 -1.31
N ALA A 118 1.64 16.94 -2.59
CA ALA A 118 2.14 15.67 -3.11
C ALA A 118 3.65 15.53 -2.96
N VAL A 119 4.40 16.59 -3.32
CA VAL A 119 5.86 16.64 -3.19
C VAL A 119 6.26 16.52 -1.71
N LEU A 120 5.65 17.33 -0.84
CA LEU A 120 5.97 17.36 0.59
C LEU A 120 5.64 16.03 1.28
N ALA A 121 4.47 15.46 1.01
CA ALA A 121 4.04 14.19 1.58
C ALA A 121 5.00 13.06 1.19
N ARG A 122 5.36 12.97 -0.10
CA ARG A 122 6.30 11.96 -0.59
C ARG A 122 7.69 12.14 0.03
N ALA A 123 8.21 13.37 0.08
CA ALA A 123 9.50 13.67 0.67
C ALA A 123 9.54 13.31 2.16
N PHE A 124 8.50 13.67 2.91
CA PHE A 124 8.37 13.32 4.33
C PHE A 124 8.36 11.81 4.54
N VAL A 125 7.48 11.09 3.85
CA VAL A 125 7.35 9.63 4.01
C VAL A 125 8.64 8.92 3.64
N GLN A 126 9.28 9.29 2.51
CA GLN A 126 10.54 8.67 2.09
C GLN A 126 11.65 8.90 3.12
N SER A 127 11.76 10.11 3.66
CA SER A 127 12.76 10.43 4.68
C SER A 127 12.49 9.66 5.96
N TYR A 128 11.23 9.61 6.39
CA TYR A 128 10.79 8.84 7.55
C TYR A 128 11.08 7.34 7.38
N SER A 129 10.75 6.75 6.22
CA SER A 129 11.03 5.34 5.93
C SER A 129 12.53 5.04 5.95
N LYS A 130 13.39 5.93 5.47
CA LYS A 130 14.85 5.73 5.53
C LYS A 130 15.39 5.73 6.96
N VAL A 131 14.90 6.63 7.81
CA VAL A 131 15.35 6.73 9.21
C VAL A 131 14.81 5.61 10.08
N THR A 132 13.60 5.13 9.79
CA THR A 132 12.93 4.08 10.59
C THR A 132 13.11 2.67 10.05
N ALA A 133 13.60 2.51 8.83
CA ALA A 133 13.97 1.21 8.30
C ALA A 133 15.15 0.66 9.09
N ARG A 134 14.88 -0.25 10.04
CA ARG A 134 15.87 -1.23 10.47
C ARG A 134 16.41 -1.91 9.22
N ALA A 135 17.73 -1.93 9.07
CA ALA A 135 18.44 -2.36 7.88
C ALA A 135 17.80 -3.59 7.21
N ARG A 136 16.96 -3.36 6.20
CA ARG A 136 16.49 -4.38 5.25
C ARG A 136 17.46 -4.46 4.07
N HIS A 137 18.75 -4.19 4.33
CA HIS A 137 19.80 -4.08 3.32
C HIS A 137 19.90 -5.35 2.47
N ASP A 138 19.62 -6.50 3.06
CA ASP A 138 19.70 -7.80 2.40
C ASP A 138 18.59 -8.04 1.38
N LEU A 139 17.46 -7.32 1.45
CA LEU A 139 16.35 -7.52 0.51
C LEU A 139 16.64 -6.96 -0.89
N ALA A 140 17.51 -5.94 -0.98
CA ALA A 140 17.85 -5.30 -2.25
C ALA A 140 18.79 -6.15 -3.13
N SER A 141 19.52 -7.11 -2.54
CA SER A 141 20.46 -7.98 -3.23
C SER A 141 19.88 -9.34 -3.63
N ILE A 142 18.64 -9.65 -3.21
CA ILE A 142 17.98 -10.91 -3.56
C ILE A 142 17.76 -10.97 -5.07
N SER A 143 18.25 -12.04 -5.70
CA SER A 143 18.02 -12.33 -7.10
C SER A 143 17.50 -13.75 -7.28
N LEU A 144 16.47 -13.90 -8.11
CA LEU A 144 15.92 -15.20 -8.49
C LEU A 144 16.30 -15.52 -9.94
N THR A 145 16.48 -16.81 -10.24
CA THR A 145 16.69 -17.25 -11.62
C THR A 145 15.40 -17.17 -12.43
N LYS A 146 15.51 -17.12 -13.75
CA LYS A 146 14.35 -17.17 -14.66
C LYS A 146 13.44 -18.38 -14.35
N ARG A 147 14.02 -19.56 -14.12
CA ARG A 147 13.27 -20.79 -13.82
C ARG A 147 12.58 -20.76 -12.46
N GLU A 148 13.22 -20.15 -11.45
CA GLU A 148 12.58 -19.90 -10.16
C GLU A 148 11.35 -18.99 -10.32
N VAL A 149 11.49 -17.87 -11.03
CA VAL A 149 10.39 -16.94 -11.28
C VAL A 149 9.26 -17.60 -12.08
N GLU A 150 9.58 -18.35 -13.13
CA GLU A 150 8.57 -19.09 -13.93
C GLU A 150 7.79 -20.09 -13.06
N CYS A 151 8.47 -20.88 -12.22
CA CYS A 151 7.80 -21.81 -11.32
C CYS A 151 6.91 -21.08 -10.30
N LEU A 152 7.39 -19.97 -9.73
CA LEU A 152 6.63 -19.18 -8.75
C LEU A 152 5.42 -18.46 -9.38
N ARG A 153 5.49 -18.03 -10.64
CA ARG A 153 4.35 -17.41 -11.34
C ARG A 153 3.20 -18.40 -11.51
N TRP A 154 3.49 -19.61 -12.00
CA TRP A 154 2.46 -20.63 -12.12
C TRP A 154 1.96 -21.13 -10.76
N ALA A 155 2.85 -21.20 -9.78
CA ALA A 155 2.47 -21.50 -8.41
C ALA A 155 1.48 -20.47 -7.85
N ALA A 156 1.73 -19.18 -8.08
CA ALA A 156 0.87 -18.08 -7.67
C ALA A 156 -0.48 -18.08 -8.41
N ALA A 157 -0.53 -18.57 -9.64
CA ALA A 157 -1.76 -18.84 -10.38
C ALA A 157 -2.49 -20.13 -9.93
N GLY A 158 -2.08 -20.74 -8.81
CA GLY A 158 -2.75 -21.89 -8.21
C GLY A 158 -2.35 -23.26 -8.77
N LYS A 159 -1.33 -23.35 -9.64
CA LYS A 159 -0.91 -24.63 -10.23
C LYS A 159 -0.11 -25.49 -9.26
N THR A 160 -0.36 -26.79 -9.29
CA THR A 160 0.41 -27.81 -8.58
C THR A 160 1.78 -28.02 -9.24
N ASN A 161 2.75 -28.60 -8.52
CA ASN A 161 4.07 -28.89 -9.09
C ASN A 161 4.02 -29.83 -10.31
N GLU A 162 2.98 -30.67 -10.40
CA GLU A 162 2.77 -31.58 -11.53
C GLU A 162 2.30 -30.80 -12.76
N GLU A 163 1.28 -29.96 -12.61
CA GLU A 163 0.81 -29.08 -13.68
C GLU A 163 1.90 -28.11 -14.15
N ILE A 164 2.66 -27.51 -13.22
CA ILE A 164 3.80 -26.64 -13.56
C ILE A 164 4.85 -27.42 -14.36
N GLY A 165 5.09 -28.67 -13.99
CA GLY A 165 6.01 -29.55 -14.72
C GLY A 165 5.55 -29.78 -16.16
N ILE A 166 4.26 -30.07 -16.35
CA ILE A 166 3.65 -30.20 -17.67
C ILE A 166 3.80 -28.90 -18.48
N ILE A 167 3.47 -27.76 -17.88
CA ILE A 167 3.50 -26.45 -18.55
C ILE A 167 4.92 -26.05 -18.96
N LEU A 168 5.93 -26.29 -18.10
CA LEU A 168 7.31 -25.86 -18.33
C LEU A 168 8.19 -26.94 -18.97
N GLY A 169 7.66 -28.15 -19.23
CA GLY A 169 8.45 -29.29 -19.72
C GLY A 169 9.47 -29.79 -18.70
N LEU A 170 9.12 -29.78 -17.41
CA LEU A 170 9.97 -30.17 -16.28
C LEU A 170 9.37 -31.34 -15.51
N GLN A 171 10.22 -32.11 -14.82
CA GLN A 171 9.73 -33.08 -13.84
C GLN A 171 9.19 -32.37 -12.59
N ARG A 172 8.19 -32.96 -11.93
CA ARG A 172 7.65 -32.47 -10.64
C ARG A 172 8.75 -32.20 -9.60
N THR A 173 9.77 -33.05 -9.56
CA THR A 173 10.93 -32.95 -8.67
C THR A 173 11.79 -31.73 -9.00
N THR A 174 12.01 -31.42 -10.29
CA THR A 174 12.73 -30.23 -10.77
C THR A 174 11.98 -28.94 -10.44
N VAL A 175 10.65 -28.92 -10.60
CA VAL A 175 9.82 -27.78 -10.16
C VAL A 175 9.98 -27.56 -8.66
N ARG A 176 9.86 -28.63 -7.86
CA ARG A 176 10.05 -28.57 -6.40
C ARG A 176 11.43 -28.05 -6.03
N PHE A 177 12.47 -28.41 -6.78
CA PHE A 177 13.83 -27.90 -6.58
C PHE A 177 13.91 -26.40 -6.80
N HIS A 178 13.38 -25.88 -7.91
CA HIS A 178 13.39 -24.44 -8.20
C HIS A 178 12.63 -23.64 -7.13
N ILE A 179 11.44 -24.08 -6.74
CA ILE A 179 10.66 -23.40 -5.68
C ILE A 179 11.39 -23.43 -4.34
N ARG A 180 12.03 -24.55 -3.98
CA ARG A 180 12.84 -24.64 -2.75
C ARG A 180 14.06 -23.71 -2.81
N SER A 181 14.74 -23.63 -3.96
CA SER A 181 15.87 -22.71 -4.14
C SER A 181 15.46 -21.26 -3.95
N ALA A 182 14.31 -20.87 -4.53
CA ALA A 182 13.75 -19.54 -4.33
C ALA A 182 13.36 -19.28 -2.87
N SER A 183 12.75 -20.26 -2.19
CA SER A 183 12.40 -20.20 -0.76
C SER A 183 13.61 -19.87 0.11
N VAL A 184 14.74 -20.52 -0.14
CA VAL A 184 15.99 -20.27 0.61
C VAL A 184 16.49 -18.84 0.36
N LYS A 185 16.49 -18.38 -0.90
CA LYS A 185 16.95 -17.02 -1.26
C LYS A 185 16.05 -15.92 -0.67
N LEU A 186 14.76 -16.21 -0.51
CA LEU A 186 13.77 -15.30 0.05
C LEU A 186 13.63 -15.42 1.57
N ASP A 187 14.41 -16.29 2.22
CA ASP A 187 14.27 -16.61 3.65
C ASP A 187 12.82 -17.02 4.02
N ALA A 188 12.19 -17.81 3.16
CA ALA A 188 10.82 -18.27 3.33
C ALA A 188 10.80 -19.70 3.89
N VAL A 189 9.87 -19.97 4.80
CA VAL A 189 9.71 -21.27 5.47
C VAL A 189 8.76 -22.21 4.73
N ASN A 190 7.94 -21.69 3.81
CA ASN A 190 7.01 -22.48 3.02
C ASN A 190 6.74 -21.85 1.65
N ARG A 191 6.06 -22.61 0.78
CA ARG A 191 5.72 -22.20 -0.59
C ARG A 191 4.90 -20.90 -0.61
N ASP A 192 3.92 -20.76 0.27
CA ASP A 192 3.00 -19.61 0.28
C ASP A 192 3.71 -18.33 0.68
N GLN A 193 4.56 -18.40 1.70
CA GLN A 193 5.43 -17.31 2.10
C GLN A 193 6.46 -16.98 1.00
N THR A 194 6.95 -17.99 0.27
CA THR A 194 7.85 -17.77 -0.88
C THR A 194 7.14 -16.95 -1.96
N MET A 195 5.90 -17.32 -2.32
CA MET A 195 5.09 -16.59 -3.28
C MET A 195 4.78 -15.18 -2.80
N PHE A 196 4.38 -15.02 -1.53
CA PHE A 196 4.08 -13.72 -0.93
C PHE A 196 5.30 -12.78 -0.96
N LYS A 197 6.47 -13.24 -0.50
CA LYS A 197 7.70 -12.44 -0.53
C LYS A 197 8.14 -12.13 -1.96
N ALA A 198 8.01 -13.08 -2.89
CA ALA A 198 8.32 -12.86 -4.29
C ALA A 198 7.41 -11.80 -4.93
N ALA A 199 6.12 -11.79 -4.59
CA ALA A 199 5.18 -10.76 -5.03
C ALA A 199 5.53 -9.38 -4.46
N GLN A 200 5.81 -9.30 -3.15
CA GLN A 200 6.21 -8.04 -2.50
C GLN A 200 7.48 -7.43 -3.11
N LEU A 201 8.43 -8.26 -3.52
CA LEU A 201 9.66 -7.82 -4.18
C LEU A 201 9.50 -7.56 -5.69
N GLY A 202 8.28 -7.72 -6.24
CA GLY A 202 7.98 -7.42 -7.64
C GLY A 202 8.38 -8.50 -8.64
N PHE A 203 8.78 -9.70 -8.20
CA PHE A 203 9.17 -10.79 -9.11
C PHE A 203 7.98 -11.36 -9.90
N LEU A 204 6.77 -11.30 -9.33
CA LEU A 204 5.57 -11.95 -9.89
C LEU A 204 4.66 -10.99 -10.67
N GLY A 205 4.77 -9.67 -10.46
CA GLY A 205 3.86 -8.69 -11.07
C GLY A 205 2.40 -8.88 -10.62
N MET A 206 1.46 -8.36 -11.41
CA MET A 206 0.04 -8.65 -11.25
C MET A 206 -0.23 -10.11 -11.65
N ILE A 207 -0.77 -10.90 -10.72
CA ILE A 207 -1.22 -12.27 -10.99
C ILE A 207 -2.63 -12.16 -11.58
N SER A 208 -2.75 -12.40 -12.88
CA SER A 208 -4.02 -12.43 -13.63
C SER A 208 -4.59 -13.84 -13.73
#